data_AF-A0A1A6H372-F1
#
_entry.id   AF-A0A1A6H372-F1
#
_cell.length_a   1.000
_cell.length_b   1.000
_cell.length_c   1.000
_cell.angle_alpha   90.00
_cell.angle_beta   90.00
_cell.angle_gamma   90.00
#
_symmetry.space_group_name_H-M   'P 1'
#
loop_
_entity.id
_entity.type
_entity.pdbx_description
1 polymer ?
#
loop_
_entity_poly.entity_id
_entity_poly.type
_entity_poly.pdbx_seq_one_letter_code
_entity_poly.pdbx_strand_id
1 'polypeptide(L)' 'MEIRTVAVGIVAIKGVESEYYLAMNKEGKLYAKKECNEDCNFKELILENHYNTYASAKWTHSGGEMFVALNQKGL' A
#
# COMPACT_ATOMS: atom_id res chain seq x y z
N MET A 1 4.24 -10.54 -7.48
CA MET A 1 4.05 -9.14 -7.09
C MET A 1 5.30 -8.38 -7.50
N GLU A 2 5.15 -7.13 -7.93
CA GLU A 2 6.24 -6.21 -8.24
C GLU A 2 6.08 -4.94 -7.39
N ILE A 3 7.18 -4.44 -6.85
CA ILE A 3 7.23 -3.19 -6.08
C ILE A 3 8.04 -2.19 -6.90
N ARG A 4 7.46 -1.02 -7.17
CA ARG A 4 8.08 0.04 -7.96
C ARG A 4 8.22 1.30 -7.13
N THR A 5 9.43 1.85 -7.07
CA THR A 5 9.66 3.15 -6.42
C THR A 5 9.02 4.27 -7.23
N VAL A 6 8.16 5.06 -6.58
CA VAL A 6 7.53 6.26 -7.15
C VAL A 6 8.31 7.51 -6.73
N ALA A 7 8.76 7.54 -5.48
CA ALA A 7 9.62 8.56 -4.91
C ALA A 7 10.43 7.96 -3.75
N VAL A 8 11.35 8.73 -3.15
CA VAL A 8 12.11 8.27 -1.98
C VAL A 8 11.14 7.85 -0.87
N GLY A 9 11.21 6.58 -0.46
CA GLY A 9 10.35 5.99 0.55
C GLY A 9 8.90 5.75 0.13
N ILE A 10 8.52 6.01 -1.13
CA ILE A 10 7.17 5.79 -1.66
C ILE A 10 7.20 4.75 -2.77
N VAL A 11 6.34 3.74 -2.66
CA VAL A 11 6.24 2.64 -3.61
C VAL A 11 4.81 2.46 -4.13
N ALA A 12 4.70 1.91 -5.33
CA ALA A 12 3.48 1.32 -5.86
C ALA A 12 3.65 -0.20 -5.97
N ILE A 13 2.63 -0.94 -5.58
CA ILE A 13 2.64 -2.40 -5.53
C ILE A 13 1.69 -2.96 -6.59
N LYS A 14 2.18 -3.81 -7.49
CA LYS A 14 1.42 -4.38 -8.61
C LYS A 14 1.42 -5.92 -8.59
N GLY A 15 0.26 -6.50 -8.85
CA GLY A 15 0.13 -7.93 -9.18
C GLY A 15 0.56 -8.16 -10.63
N VAL A 16 1.62 -8.93 -10.85
CA VAL A 16 2.20 -9.19 -12.19
C VAL A 16 1.24 -9.97 -13.09
N GLU A 17 0.51 -10.93 -12.53
CA GLU A 17 -0.42 -11.75 -13.31
C GLU A 17 -1.74 -11.02 -13.58
N SER A 18 -2.30 -10.36 -12.56
CA SER A 18 -3.58 -9.67 -12.68
C SER A 18 -3.47 -8.31 -13.37
N GLU A 19 -2.26 -7.73 -13.38
CA GLU A 19 -1.97 -6.38 -13.83
C GLU A 19 -2.65 -5.25 -13.04
N TYR A 20 -3.16 -5.56 -11.83
CA TYR A 20 -3.74 -4.58 -10.92
C TYR A 20 -2.73 -4.07 -9.89
N TYR A 21 -2.82 -2.78 -9.58
CA TYR A 21 -2.18 -2.17 -8.42
C TYR A 21 -3.00 -2.42 -7.16
N LEU A 22 -2.31 -2.65 -6.05
CA LEU A 22 -2.89 -2.53 -4.72
C LEU A 22 -3.15 -1.04 -4.47
N ALA A 23 -4.36 -0.67 -4.07
CA ALA A 23 -4.75 0.71 -3.77
C ALA A 23 -5.54 0.75 -2.46
N MET A 24 -5.48 1.89 -1.76
CA MET A 24 -6.26 2.15 -0.55
C MET A 24 -7.10 3.40 -0.73
N ASN A 25 -8.40 3.31 -0.45
CA ASN A 25 -9.28 4.48 -0.51
C ASN A 25 -9.24 5.29 0.80
N LYS A 26 -9.92 6.43 0.84
CA LYS A 26 -10.03 7.30 2.02
C LYS A 26 -10.64 6.64 3.27
N GLU A 27 -11.37 5.54 3.11
CA GLU A 27 -11.99 4.78 4.19
C GLU A 27 -11.04 3.72 4.77
N GLY A 28 -9.83 3.60 4.23
CA GLY A 28 -8.84 2.59 4.63
C GLY A 28 -9.07 1.22 3.98
N LYS A 29 -10.01 1.10 3.04
CA LYS A 29 -10.30 -0.16 2.35
C LYS A 29 -9.30 -0.40 1.22
N LEU A 30 -8.67 -1.56 1.24
CA LEU A 30 -7.84 -2.05 0.14
C LEU A 30 -8.68 -2.51 -1.05
N TYR A 31 -8.24 -2.19 -2.25
CA TYR A 31 -8.89 -2.58 -3.49
C TYR A 31 -7.88 -2.70 -4.63
N ALA A 32 -8.29 -3.36 -5.71
CA ALA A 32 -7.47 -3.55 -6.91
C ALA A 32 -7.80 -2.46 -7.95
N LYS A 33 -6.78 -1.84 -8.56
CA LYS A 33 -6.96 -0.82 -9.60
C LYS A 33 -6.06 -1.01 -10.82
N LYS A 34 -6.56 -0.84 -12.05
CA LYS A 34 -5.73 -0.96 -13.27
C LYS A 34 -4.79 0.23 -13.49
N GLU A 35 -5.32 1.44 -13.33
CA GLU A 35 -4.57 2.68 -13.53
C GLU A 35 -4.23 3.30 -12.18
N CYS A 36 -2.93 3.48 -11.94
CA CYS A 36 -2.50 3.97 -10.64
C CYS A 36 -2.66 5.49 -10.49
N ASN A 37 -3.12 5.91 -9.31
CA ASN A 37 -3.15 7.29 -8.85
C ASN A 37 -2.62 7.36 -7.40
N GLU A 38 -2.89 8.45 -6.69
CA GLU A 38 -2.43 8.64 -5.29
C GLU A 38 -2.83 7.51 -4.34
N ASP A 39 -3.89 6.75 -4.63
CA ASP A 39 -4.36 5.64 -3.77
C ASP A 39 -3.41 4.44 -3.74
N CYS A 40 -2.55 4.26 -4.76
CA CYS A 40 -1.58 3.17 -4.80
C CYS A 40 -0.18 3.56 -4.34
N ASN A 41 0.00 4.80 -3.86
CA ASN A 41 1.25 5.25 -3.27
C ASN A 41 1.28 4.86 -1.79
N PHE A 42 2.27 4.03 -1.43
CA PHE A 42 2.50 3.62 -0.04
C PHE A 42 3.87 4.06 0.44
N LYS A 43 3.93 4.57 1.67
CA LYS A 43 5.19 4.78 2.38
C LYS A 43 5.75 3.42 2.81
N GLU A 44 6.94 3.09 2.35
CA GLU A 44 7.66 1.89 2.76
C GLU A 44 8.59 2.22 3.94
N LEU A 45 8.52 1.40 4.99
CA LEU A 45 9.47 1.42 6.09
C LEU A 45 9.93 0.00 6.38
N ILE A 46 11.24 -0.19 6.49
CA ILE A 46 11.84 -1.44 6.93
C ILE A 46 11.97 -1.38 8.45
N LEU A 47 11.32 -2.32 9.14
CA LEU A 47 11.39 -2.44 10.59
C LEU A 47 12.66 -3.17 11.03
N GLU A 48 13.04 -3.01 12.31
CA GLU A 48 14.22 -3.66 12.90
C GLU A 48 14.18 -5.20 12.82
N ASN A 49 12.97 -5.78 12.75
CA ASN A 49 12.77 -7.22 12.58
C ASN A 49 12.81 -7.69 11.11
N HIS A 50 13.27 -6.84 10.19
CA HIS A 50 13.36 -7.09 8.75
C HIS A 50 12.02 -7.28 8.01
N TYR A 51 10.90 -6.90 8.63
CA TYR A 51 9.61 -6.80 7.93
C TYR A 51 9.39 -5.38 7.40
N ASN A 52 8.67 -5.27 6.28
CA ASN A 52 8.29 -3.97 5.72
C ASN A 52 6.85 -3.61 6.14
N THR A 53 6.62 -2.34 6.42
CA THR A 53 5.28 -1.77 6.53
C THR A 53 4.97 -0.88 5.34
N TYR A 54 3.71 -0.87 4.94
CA TYR A 54 3.21 -0.03 3.86
C TYR A 54 2.04 0.79 4.37
N ALA A 55 2.25 2.09 4.57
CA ALA A 55 1.20 3.02 4.97
C ALA A 55 0.70 3.81 3.75
N SER A 56 -0.59 4.20 3.70
CA SER A 56 -1.05 5.09 2.65
C SER A 56 -0.24 6.39 2.66
N ALA A 57 0.29 6.80 1.51
CA ALA A 57 0.98 8.07 1.38
C ALA A 57 0.01 9.26 1.40
N LYS A 58 -1.26 9.04 1.05
CA LYS A 58 -2.29 10.08 0.92
C LYS A 58 -3.27 10.12 2.09
N TRP A 59 -3.73 8.96 2.54
CA TRP A 59 -4.89 8.86 3.41
C TRP A 59 -4.48 8.60 4.86
N THR A 60 -5.14 9.31 5.78
CA THR A 60 -5.00 9.16 7.24
C THR A 60 -6.37 9.01 7.87
N HIS A 61 -6.47 8.33 9.01
CA HIS A 61 -7.69 8.25 9.79
C HIS A 61 -7.48 8.88 11.17
N SER A 62 -8.21 9.96 11.47
CA SER A 62 -8.10 10.69 12.74
C SER A 62 -6.66 11.14 13.08
N GLY A 63 -5.89 11.52 12.04
CA GLY A 63 -4.47 11.89 12.17
C GLY A 63 -3.48 10.73 12.23
N GLY A 64 -3.95 9.49 12.33
CA GLY A 64 -3.13 8.27 12.27
C GLY A 64 -2.92 7.75 10.85
N GLU A 65 -1.78 7.09 10.63
CA GLU A 65 -1.49 6.40 9.37
C GLU A 65 -2.37 5.16 9.20
N MET A 66 -2.73 4.86 7.96
CA MET A 66 -3.46 3.64 7.60
C MET A 66 -2.54 2.66 6.89
N PHE A 67 -2.45 1.44 7.42
CA PHE A 67 -1.52 0.43 6.96
C PHE A 67 -2.20 -0.64 6.12
N VAL A 68 -1.47 -1.16 5.14
CA VAL A 68 -1.80 -2.44 4.49
C VAL A 68 -1.64 -3.53 5.55
N ALA A 69 -2.70 -4.31 5.77
CA ALA A 69 -2.71 -5.40 6.72
C ALA A 69 -3.62 -6.54 6.24
N LEU A 70 -3.31 -7.75 6.72
CA LEU A 70 -4.17 -8.92 6.61
C LEU A 70 -4.40 -9.44 8.02
N ASN A 71 -5.61 -9.92 8.30
CA ASN A 71 -5.87 -10.62 9.55
C ASN A 71 -5.35 -12.06 9.50
N GLN A 72 -5.52 -12.80 10.61
CA GLN A 72 -5.07 -14.20 10.73
C GLN A 72 -5.71 -15.17 9.72
N LYS A 73 -6.84 -14.78 9.10
CA LYS A 73 -7.51 -15.57 8.05
C LYS A 73 -7.04 -15.18 6.64
N GLY A 74 -6.11 -14.21 6.52
CA GLY A 74 -5.68 -13.67 5.24
C GLY A 74 -6.73 -12.78 4.56
N LEU A 75 -7.73 -12.30 5.32
CA LEU A 75 -8.77 -11.39 4.86
C LEU A 75 -8.48 -9.94 5.25
#